data_AF-A0A8H4QVB1-F1
#
_entry.id   AF-A0A8H4QVB1-F1
#
_cell.length_a   1.000
_cell.length_b   1.000
_cell.length_c   1.000
_cell.angle_alpha   90.00
_cell.angle_beta   90.00
_cell.angle_gamma   90.00
#
_symmetry.space_group_name_H-M   'P 1'
#
loop_
_entity.id
_entity.type
_entity.pdbx_description
1 polymer ?
#
loop_
_entity_poly.entity_id
_entity_poly.type
_entity_poly.pdbx_seq_one_letter_code
_entity_poly.pdbx_strand_id
1 'polypeptide(L)'
;MPPFASLYINGKFVPASDGGTFEVRNPFSGEVVSESASASSADCKAAVDAAAEALKTWETSAMTTRRQIFLRAAELVKTDKYRKKILDSIQEETAAAPYWAMYNWVTAGSALITQAGLVDHLRGDTYPSSTVPGGEVLTERRPMGVMRVVSFPKCLQTPYNLLSDSRSLHGTHLLPFPSVPLLSPLSVGTLLF
;
A
#
# COMPACT_ATOMS: atom_id res chain seq x y z
N MET A 1 2.37 19.72 20.36
CA MET A 1 3.30 18.60 20.11
C MET A 1 3.03 18.12 18.69
N PRO A 2 4.05 18.00 17.82
CA PRO A 2 3.86 17.54 16.45
C PRO A 2 3.27 16.12 16.44
N PRO A 3 2.42 15.76 15.46
CA PRO A 3 1.86 14.42 15.35
C PRO A 3 2.97 13.37 15.16
N PHE A 4 2.83 12.24 15.85
CA PHE A 4 3.77 11.12 15.76
C PHE A 4 3.28 10.04 14.79
N ALA A 5 4.13 9.65 13.85
CA ALA A 5 3.90 8.58 12.90
C ALA A 5 4.60 7.29 13.34
N SER A 6 3.81 6.30 13.75
CA SER A 6 4.30 4.97 14.13
C SER A 6 4.46 4.04 12.92
N LEU A 7 5.28 3.00 13.06
CA LEU A 7 5.32 1.90 12.11
C LEU A 7 4.01 1.13 12.17
N TYR A 8 3.54 0.60 11.04
CA TYR A 8 2.37 -0.30 11.01
C TYR A 8 2.84 -1.71 10.64
N ILE A 9 2.91 -2.59 11.65
CA ILE A 9 3.42 -3.96 11.53
C ILE A 9 2.39 -4.92 12.10
N ASN A 10 2.01 -5.93 11.32
CA ASN A 10 1.07 -6.99 11.73
C ASN A 10 -0.25 -6.46 12.32
N GLY A 11 -0.88 -5.51 11.64
CA GLY A 11 -2.17 -4.95 12.04
C GLY A 11 -2.10 -3.91 13.18
N LYS A 12 -0.89 -3.50 13.61
CA LYS A 12 -0.71 -2.65 14.79
C LYS A 12 0.23 -1.49 14.52
N PHE A 13 -0.09 -0.34 15.13
CA PHE A 13 0.83 0.78 15.23
C PHE A 13 1.84 0.52 16.34
N VAL A 14 3.13 0.51 16.01
CA VAL A 14 4.24 0.24 16.92
C VAL A 14 5.37 1.28 16.75
N PRO A 15 6.07 1.66 17.82
CA PRO A 15 7.30 2.44 17.71
C PRO A 15 8.41 1.60 17.06
N ALA A 16 9.53 2.23 16.69
CA ALA A 16 10.72 1.51 16.27
C ALA A 16 11.26 0.65 17.43
N SER A 17 11.76 -0.55 17.13
CA SER A 17 12.25 -1.49 18.16
C SER A 17 13.47 -0.99 18.92
N ASP A 18 14.27 -0.12 18.31
CA ASP A 18 15.42 0.56 18.93
C ASP A 18 15.07 1.94 19.51
N GLY A 19 13.80 2.36 19.43
CA GLY A 19 13.34 3.67 19.86
C GLY A 19 13.75 4.82 18.93
N GLY A 20 14.34 4.53 17.77
CA GLY A 20 14.77 5.54 16.81
C GLY A 20 13.61 6.38 16.29
N THR A 21 13.79 7.70 16.23
CA THR A 21 12.85 8.64 15.63
C THR A 21 13.58 9.67 14.78
N PHE A 22 12.86 10.33 13.87
CA PHE A 22 13.36 11.48 13.13
C PHE A 22 12.25 12.50 12.87
N GLU A 23 12.64 13.76 12.72
CA GLU A 23 11.74 14.86 12.42
C GLU A 23 11.47 14.97 10.92
N VAL A 24 10.22 15.24 10.57
CA VAL A 24 9.78 15.58 9.22
C VAL A 24 9.59 17.08 9.17
N ARG A 25 10.28 17.70 8.23
CA ARG A 25 10.27 19.16 8.07
C ARG A 25 9.63 19.54 6.75
N ASN A 26 8.83 20.59 6.78
CA ASN A 26 8.31 21.17 5.56
C ASN A 26 9.50 21.72 4.74
N PRO A 27 9.67 21.32 3.47
CA PRO A 27 10.84 21.73 2.69
C PRO A 27 10.84 23.22 2.32
N PHE A 28 9.70 23.90 2.39
CA PHE A 28 9.57 25.32 2.11
C PHE A 28 9.83 26.19 3.34
N SER A 29 9.23 25.87 4.49
CA SER A 29 9.38 26.67 5.73
C SER A 29 10.51 26.19 6.66
N GLY A 30 10.93 24.93 6.55
CA GLY A 30 11.90 24.29 7.45
C GLY A 30 11.33 23.88 8.81
N GLU A 31 10.06 24.19 9.07
CA GLU A 31 9.37 23.89 10.33
C GLU A 31 9.12 22.38 10.48
N VAL A 32 9.14 21.89 11.72
CA VAL A 32 8.82 20.49 12.04
C VAL A 32 7.32 20.29 11.94
N VAL A 33 6.91 19.44 11.00
CA VAL A 33 5.51 19.09 10.71
C VAL A 33 5.09 17.88 11.54
N SER A 34 5.93 16.86 11.58
CA SER A 34 5.65 15.59 12.26
C SER A 34 6.95 14.94 12.75
N GLU A 35 6.82 13.95 13.64
CA GLU A 35 7.91 13.08 14.05
C GLU A 35 7.55 11.64 13.66
N SER A 36 8.51 10.84 13.23
CA SER A 36 8.25 9.46 12.81
C SER A 36 9.26 8.47 13.37
N ALA A 37 8.79 7.25 13.58
CA ALA A 37 9.63 6.12 13.92
C ALA A 37 10.63 5.83 12.79
N SER A 38 11.91 5.66 13.15
CA SER A 38 12.99 5.20 12.28
C SER A 38 13.08 3.68 12.34
N ALA A 39 12.54 2.98 11.34
CA ALA A 39 12.53 1.52 11.34
C ALA A 39 13.96 0.93 11.38
N SER A 40 14.19 0.02 12.33
CA SER A 40 15.42 -0.75 12.43
C SER A 40 15.42 -1.94 11.46
N SER A 41 16.57 -2.61 11.32
CA SER A 41 16.63 -3.88 10.57
C SER A 41 15.75 -4.97 11.20
N ALA A 42 15.54 -4.93 12.52
CA ALA A 42 14.67 -5.88 13.22
C ALA A 42 13.19 -5.62 12.89
N ASP A 43 12.79 -4.35 12.79
CA ASP A 43 11.44 -3.96 12.38
C ASP A 43 11.15 -4.40 10.94
N CYS A 44 12.12 -4.21 10.05
CA CYS A 44 12.01 -4.67 8.66
C CYS A 44 11.82 -6.19 8.58
N LYS A 45 12.59 -6.95 9.37
CA LYS A 45 12.44 -8.41 9.44
C LYS A 45 11.08 -8.81 10.00
N ALA A 46 10.63 -8.20 11.09
CA ALA A 46 9.32 -8.47 11.68
C ALA A 46 8.18 -8.19 10.70
N ALA A 47 8.29 -7.13 9.89
CA ALA A 47 7.33 -6.82 8.85
C ALA A 47 7.30 -7.86 7.73
N VAL A 48 8.46 -8.35 7.29
CA VAL A 48 8.57 -9.44 6.29
C VAL A 48 7.99 -10.74 6.82
N ASP A 49 8.33 -11.12 8.05
CA ASP A 49 7.84 -12.35 8.67
C ASP A 49 6.31 -12.29 8.84
N ALA A 50 5.75 -11.14 9.28
CA ALA A 50 4.30 -10.94 9.35
C ALA A 50 3.62 -10.99 7.97
N ALA A 51 4.24 -10.40 6.94
CA ALA A 51 3.72 -10.41 5.58
C ALA A 51 3.70 -11.82 4.98
N ALA A 52 4.70 -12.65 5.31
CA ALA A 52 4.78 -14.04 4.89
C ALA A 52 3.70 -14.90 5.57
N GLU A 53 3.42 -14.67 6.84
CA GLU A 53 2.31 -15.35 7.54
C GLU A 53 0.94 -14.96 6.97
N ALA A 54 0.72 -13.66 6.71
CA ALA A 54 -0.53 -13.17 6.10
C ALA A 54 -0.74 -13.73 4.68
N LEU A 55 0.33 -13.95 3.91
CA LEU A 55 0.24 -14.48 2.55
C LEU A 55 -0.43 -15.87 2.51
N LYS A 56 -0.19 -16.72 3.52
CA LYS A 56 -0.74 -18.09 3.58
C LYS A 56 -2.26 -18.11 3.53
N THR A 57 -2.92 -17.12 4.14
CA THR A 57 -4.38 -17.00 4.12
C THR A 57 -4.87 -16.07 3.01
N TRP A 58 -4.07 -15.07 2.63
CA TRP A 58 -4.40 -14.14 1.55
C TRP A 58 -4.44 -14.81 0.18
N GLU A 59 -3.48 -15.69 -0.14
CA GLU A 59 -3.40 -16.39 -1.43
C GLU A 59 -4.66 -17.23 -1.70
N THR A 60 -5.26 -17.83 -0.67
CA THR A 60 -6.45 -18.68 -0.80
C THR A 60 -7.76 -17.94 -0.59
N SER A 61 -7.71 -16.64 -0.28
CA SER A 61 -8.92 -15.85 -0.07
C SER A 61 -9.76 -15.71 -1.34
N ALA A 62 -11.09 -15.62 -1.21
CA ALA A 62 -11.98 -15.45 -2.34
C ALA A 62 -11.73 -14.13 -3.08
N MET A 63 -11.78 -14.17 -4.42
CA MET A 63 -11.63 -12.97 -5.26
C MET A 63 -12.60 -11.85 -4.88
N THR A 64 -13.86 -12.19 -4.55
CA THR A 64 -14.85 -11.24 -4.06
C THR A 64 -14.38 -10.51 -2.80
N THR A 65 -13.78 -11.22 -1.84
CA THR A 65 -13.25 -10.61 -0.62
C THR A 65 -12.15 -9.60 -0.94
N ARG A 66 -11.19 -9.97 -1.79
CA ARG A 66 -10.11 -9.06 -2.22
C ARG A 66 -10.66 -7.80 -2.88
N ARG A 67 -11.62 -7.97 -3.80
CA ARG A 67 -12.31 -6.87 -4.48
C ARG A 67 -13.03 -5.95 -3.50
N GLN A 68 -13.78 -6.51 -2.54
CA GLN A 68 -14.52 -5.73 -1.55
C GLN A 68 -13.60 -4.87 -0.69
N ILE A 69 -12.41 -5.37 -0.34
CA ILE A 69 -11.46 -4.60 0.45
C ILE A 69 -10.99 -3.35 -0.33
N PHE A 70 -10.65 -3.49 -1.62
CA PHE A 70 -10.27 -2.32 -2.45
C PHE A 70 -11.41 -1.31 -2.61
N LEU A 71 -12.65 -1.79 -2.81
CA LEU A 71 -13.82 -0.91 -2.87
C LEU A 71 -14.06 -0.18 -1.55
N ARG A 72 -13.93 -0.88 -0.43
CA ARG A 72 -14.07 -0.28 0.90
C ARG A 72 -13.01 0.78 1.14
N ALA A 73 -11.77 0.52 0.76
CA ALA A 73 -10.69 1.50 0.83
C ALA A 73 -10.99 2.74 -0.03
N ALA A 74 -11.51 2.56 -1.26
CA ALA A 74 -11.88 3.66 -2.14
C ALA A 74 -12.97 4.55 -1.53
N GLU A 75 -13.96 3.95 -0.86
CA GLU A 75 -15.01 4.69 -0.17
C GLU A 75 -14.48 5.42 1.07
N LEU A 76 -13.59 4.80 1.85
CA LEU A 76 -12.97 5.44 3.01
C LEU A 76 -12.15 6.67 2.61
N VAL A 77 -11.36 6.59 1.54
CA VAL A 77 -10.56 7.71 1.02
C VAL A 77 -11.42 8.91 0.61
N LYS A 78 -12.68 8.69 0.19
CA LYS A 78 -13.61 9.75 -0.19
C LYS A 78 -14.27 10.47 1.00
N THR A 79 -14.28 9.86 2.18
CA THR A 79 -14.89 10.50 3.37
C THR A 79 -14.17 11.80 3.71
N ASP A 80 -14.92 12.80 4.20
CA ASP A 80 -14.35 14.12 4.53
C ASP A 80 -13.19 14.05 5.52
N LYS A 81 -13.27 13.11 6.47
CA LYS A 81 -12.20 12.84 7.45
C LYS A 81 -10.88 12.48 6.76
N TYR A 82 -10.89 11.50 5.86
CA TYR A 82 -9.66 11.05 5.20
C TYR A 82 -9.23 12.00 4.08
N ARG A 83 -10.18 12.59 3.36
CA ARG A 83 -9.91 13.61 2.36
C ARG A 83 -9.12 14.77 2.96
N LYS A 84 -9.61 15.37 4.05
CA LYS A 84 -8.94 16.48 4.71
C LYS A 84 -7.54 16.05 5.19
N LYS A 85 -7.46 14.92 5.91
CA LYS A 85 -6.19 14.41 6.42
C LYS A 85 -5.14 14.21 5.33
N ILE A 86 -5.52 13.61 4.20
CA ILE A 86 -4.61 13.36 3.06
C ILE A 86 -4.14 14.68 2.43
N LEU A 87 -5.06 15.61 2.18
CA LEU A 87 -4.73 16.88 1.53
C LEU A 87 -3.83 17.77 2.39
N ASP A 88 -4.09 17.82 3.70
CA ASP A 88 -3.30 18.57 4.66
C ASP A 88 -1.89 17.96 4.78
N SER A 89 -1.79 16.63 4.97
CA SER A 89 -0.48 15.95 5.09
C SER A 89 0.39 16.07 3.84
N ILE A 90 -0.19 16.01 2.63
CA ILE A 90 0.59 16.20 1.38
C ILE A 90 1.18 17.63 1.34
N GLN A 91 0.39 18.63 1.67
CA GLN A 91 0.85 20.02 1.63
C GLN A 91 1.92 20.29 2.69
N GLU A 92 1.72 19.77 3.90
CA GLU A 92 2.64 20.00 5.00
C GLU A 92 3.98 19.26 4.79
N GLU A 93 3.96 17.99 4.39
CA GLU A 93 5.19 17.18 4.29
C GLU A 93 5.98 17.43 3.00
N THR A 94 5.32 17.75 1.89
CA THR A 94 6.00 17.90 0.58
C THR A 94 5.99 19.31 0.03
N ALA A 95 5.33 20.27 0.71
CA ALA A 95 5.08 21.63 0.19
C ALA A 95 4.43 21.64 -1.22
N ALA A 96 3.65 20.61 -1.54
CA ALA A 96 3.00 20.53 -2.84
C ALA A 96 1.90 21.60 -2.95
N ALA A 97 1.75 22.20 -4.14
CA ALA A 97 0.65 23.13 -4.37
C ALA A 97 -0.71 22.43 -4.16
N PRO A 98 -1.75 23.13 -3.68
CA PRO A 98 -3.06 22.52 -3.37
C PRO A 98 -3.67 21.73 -4.54
N TYR A 99 -3.47 22.21 -5.77
CA TYR A 99 -3.91 21.52 -6.98
C TYR A 99 -3.25 20.13 -7.13
N TRP A 100 -1.95 20.02 -6.87
CA TRP A 100 -1.24 18.74 -6.93
C TRP A 100 -1.71 17.79 -5.83
N ALA A 101 -1.93 18.28 -4.61
CA ALA A 101 -2.49 17.48 -3.53
C ALA A 101 -3.87 16.89 -3.90
N MET A 102 -4.74 17.71 -4.51
CA MET A 102 -6.04 17.27 -5.01
C MET A 102 -5.91 16.20 -6.10
N TYR A 103 -5.01 16.41 -7.07
CA TYR A 103 -4.77 15.44 -8.14
C TYR A 103 -4.32 14.08 -7.60
N ASN A 104 -3.45 14.05 -6.59
CA ASN A 104 -3.00 12.81 -5.96
C ASN A 104 -4.13 12.07 -5.25
N TRP A 105 -4.99 12.81 -4.54
CA TRP A 105 -6.14 12.22 -3.87
C TRP A 105 -7.15 11.61 -4.86
N VAL A 106 -7.49 12.35 -5.92
CA VAL A 106 -8.42 11.87 -6.96
C VAL A 106 -7.88 10.62 -7.66
N THR A 107 -6.61 10.66 -8.09
CA THR A 107 -5.99 9.54 -8.80
C THR A 107 -5.82 8.31 -7.91
N ALA A 108 -5.49 8.48 -6.62
CA ALA A 108 -5.46 7.41 -5.63
C ALA A 108 -6.82 6.71 -5.47
N GLY A 109 -7.90 7.49 -5.33
CA GLY A 109 -9.26 6.94 -5.22
C GLY A 109 -9.67 6.17 -6.48
N SER A 110 -9.35 6.69 -7.66
CA SER A 110 -9.65 6.01 -8.93
C SER A 110 -8.84 4.72 -9.09
N ALA A 111 -7.55 4.72 -8.71
CA ALA A 111 -6.69 3.55 -8.83
C ALA A 111 -7.21 2.37 -7.99
N LEU A 112 -7.73 2.61 -6.79
CA LEU A 112 -8.34 1.58 -5.95
C LEU A 112 -9.55 0.91 -6.64
N ILE A 113 -10.37 1.70 -7.34
CA ILE A 113 -11.54 1.19 -8.08
C ILE A 113 -11.08 0.37 -9.29
N THR A 114 -10.08 0.86 -10.03
CA THR A 114 -9.48 0.12 -11.15
C THR A 114 -8.94 -1.24 -10.67
N GLN A 115 -8.28 -1.27 -9.52
CA GLN A 115 -7.66 -2.50 -8.99
C GLN A 115 -8.72 -3.50 -8.53
N ALA A 116 -9.79 -3.01 -7.92
CA ALA A 116 -10.96 -3.82 -7.61
C ALA A 116 -11.54 -4.51 -8.87
N GLY A 117 -11.54 -3.82 -10.02
CA GLY A 117 -11.97 -4.41 -11.30
C GLY A 117 -10.98 -5.45 -11.84
N LEU A 118 -9.67 -5.21 -11.71
CA LEU A 118 -8.63 -6.11 -12.21
C LEU A 118 -8.55 -7.45 -11.47
N VAL A 119 -9.06 -7.54 -10.23
CA VAL A 119 -9.11 -8.81 -9.47
C VAL A 119 -9.85 -9.90 -10.27
N ASP A 120 -10.90 -9.55 -11.01
CA ASP A 120 -11.70 -10.53 -11.78
C ASP A 120 -11.02 -10.95 -13.11
N HIS A 121 -9.90 -10.32 -13.46
CA HIS A 121 -9.06 -10.65 -14.63
C HIS A 121 -7.93 -11.63 -14.28
N LEU A 122 -7.87 -12.13 -13.05
CA LEU A 122 -6.94 -13.17 -12.62
C LEU A 122 -7.38 -14.54 -13.14
N ARG A 123 -7.23 -14.75 -14.45
CA ARG A 123 -7.66 -15.96 -15.15
C ARG A 123 -6.44 -16.70 -15.70
N GLY A 124 -6.53 -18.02 -15.62
CA GLY A 124 -5.69 -18.94 -16.37
C GLY A 124 -6.20 -19.15 -17.78
N ASP A 125 -5.36 -19.76 -18.62
CA ASP A 125 -5.70 -20.17 -19.98
C ASP A 125 -5.66 -21.70 -20.09
N THR A 126 -6.52 -22.26 -20.93
CA THR A 126 -6.57 -23.69 -21.24
C THR A 126 -6.19 -23.91 -22.70
N TYR A 127 -5.29 -24.86 -22.95
CA TYR A 127 -4.80 -25.21 -24.28
C TYR A 127 -4.96 -26.71 -24.55
N PRO A 128 -5.16 -27.14 -25.81
CA PRO A 128 -5.06 -28.55 -26.15
C PRO A 128 -3.61 -29.04 -26.00
N SER A 129 -3.44 -30.25 -25.46
CA SER A 129 -2.14 -30.89 -25.34
C SER A 129 -1.61 -31.31 -26.72
N SER A 130 -0.38 -30.89 -27.04
CA SER A 130 0.32 -31.33 -28.26
C SER A 130 0.95 -32.72 -28.12
N THR A 131 1.09 -33.23 -26.89
CA THR A 131 1.78 -34.50 -26.61
C THR A 131 0.81 -35.64 -26.32
N VAL A 132 -0.31 -35.36 -25.65
CA VAL A 132 -1.30 -36.36 -25.24
C VAL A 132 -2.61 -36.12 -26.00
N PRO A 133 -3.01 -37.01 -26.93
CA PRO A 133 -4.27 -36.88 -27.64
C PRO A 133 -5.46 -36.81 -26.68
N GLY A 134 -6.28 -35.76 -26.79
CA GLY A 134 -7.41 -35.51 -25.89
C GLY A 134 -7.04 -34.95 -24.52
N GLY A 135 -5.77 -34.68 -24.25
CA GLY A 135 -5.33 -34.01 -23.03
C GLY A 135 -5.51 -32.49 -23.11
N GLU A 136 -5.72 -31.85 -21.96
CA GLU A 136 -5.77 -30.40 -21.81
C GLU A 136 -4.61 -29.91 -20.93
N VAL A 137 -4.10 -28.73 -21.23
CA VAL A 137 -3.08 -28.02 -20.45
C VAL A 137 -3.74 -26.82 -19.80
N LEU A 138 -3.78 -26.81 -18.47
CA LEU A 138 -4.26 -25.68 -17.67
C LEU A 138 -3.07 -24.84 -17.21
N THR A 139 -3.15 -23.53 -17.40
CA THR A 139 -2.23 -22.58 -16.80
C THR A 139 -2.93 -21.84 -15.67
N GLU A 140 -2.26 -21.66 -14.53
CA GLU A 140 -2.79 -20.91 -13.40
C GLU A 140 -1.90 -19.70 -13.11
N ARG A 141 -2.51 -18.60 -12.67
CA ARG A 141 -1.79 -17.44 -12.15
C ARG A 141 -1.69 -17.53 -10.64
N ARG A 142 -0.48 -17.45 -10.10
CA ARG A 142 -0.17 -17.55 -8.68
C ARG A 142 0.53 -16.28 -8.17
N PRO A 143 0.43 -15.98 -6.86
CA PRO A 143 1.24 -14.94 -6.26
C PRO A 143 2.73 -15.12 -6.50
N MET A 144 3.44 -14.01 -6.69
CA MET A 144 4.91 -14.00 -6.68
C MET A 144 5.48 -14.09 -5.25
N GLY A 145 4.67 -13.86 -4.22
CA GLY A 145 5.10 -13.89 -2.82
C GLY A 145 5.07 -12.52 -2.15
N VAL A 146 5.88 -12.36 -1.10
CA VAL A 146 6.02 -11.10 -0.36
C VAL A 146 6.85 -10.11 -1.16
N MET A 147 6.33 -8.90 -1.35
CA MET A 147 6.98 -7.85 -2.12
C MET A 147 7.41 -6.68 -1.23
N ARG A 148 8.69 -6.32 -1.30
CA ARG A 148 9.19 -5.07 -0.73
C ARG A 148 9.04 -3.95 -1.75
N VAL A 149 8.37 -2.88 -1.36
CA VAL A 149 8.16 -1.71 -2.21
C VAL A 149 8.79 -0.48 -1.57
N VAL A 150 9.70 0.18 -2.29
CA VAL A 150 10.30 1.44 -1.87
C VAL A 150 9.77 2.54 -2.79
N SER A 151 9.18 3.59 -2.21
CA SER A 151 8.57 4.70 -2.94
C SER A 151 9.24 6.02 -2.60
N PHE A 152 9.51 6.85 -3.60
CA PHE A 152 9.98 8.24 -3.44
C PHE A 152 8.79 9.21 -3.31
N PRO A 153 9.00 10.51 -2.96
CA PRO A 153 7.92 11.48 -2.76
C PRO A 153 7.29 11.92 -4.10
N LYS A 154 6.73 10.98 -4.85
CA LYS A 154 5.47 11.16 -5.55
C LYS A 154 4.38 10.60 -4.65
N CYS A 155 3.96 11.46 -3.72
CA CYS A 155 2.60 11.58 -3.20
C CYS A 155 1.62 10.54 -3.75
N LEU A 156 1.46 9.44 -3.00
CA LEU A 156 0.45 8.39 -3.18
C LEU A 156 0.48 7.58 -4.49
N GLN A 157 0.84 8.15 -5.65
CA GLN A 157 0.79 7.47 -6.95
C GLN A 157 1.68 6.23 -7.05
N THR A 158 2.89 6.28 -6.50
CA THR A 158 3.87 5.19 -6.63
C THR A 158 3.41 3.89 -5.96
N PRO A 159 2.91 3.87 -4.70
CA PRO A 159 2.35 2.65 -4.12
C PRO A 159 1.08 2.17 -4.85
N TYR A 160 0.22 3.06 -5.35
CA TYR A 160 -0.99 2.65 -6.08
C TYR A 160 -0.69 2.07 -7.48
N ASN A 161 0.31 2.62 -8.18
CA ASN A 161 0.74 2.10 -9.48
C ASN A 161 1.48 0.76 -9.34
N LEU A 162 2.19 0.55 -8.23
CA LEU A 162 2.78 -0.76 -7.95
C LEU A 162 1.72 -1.78 -7.55
N LEU A 163 0.65 -1.36 -6.84
CA LEU A 163 -0.56 -2.16 -6.63
C LEU A 163 -1.41 -2.36 -7.91
N SER A 164 -1.15 -1.59 -8.97
CA SER A 164 -1.84 -1.69 -10.27
C SER A 164 -1.25 -2.74 -11.21
N ASP A 165 -0.04 -3.22 -10.91
CA ASP A 165 0.50 -4.37 -11.64
C ASP A 165 -0.35 -5.61 -11.30
N SER A 166 -0.91 -6.26 -12.31
CA SER A 166 -1.62 -7.55 -12.16
C SER A 166 -0.85 -8.59 -11.33
N ARG A 167 0.48 -8.48 -11.29
CA ARG A 167 1.40 -9.35 -10.51
C ARG A 167 1.39 -9.03 -9.01
N SER A 168 1.06 -7.80 -8.62
CA SER A 168 1.05 -7.34 -7.22
C SER A 168 -0.29 -7.55 -6.51
N LEU A 169 -1.36 -7.81 -7.26
CA LEU A 169 -2.70 -8.17 -6.73
C LEU A 169 -2.70 -9.40 -5.80
N HIS A 170 -1.62 -10.19 -5.86
CA HIS A 170 -1.46 -11.41 -5.07
C HIS A 170 -0.45 -11.28 -3.92
N GLY A 171 0.35 -10.21 -3.86
CA GLY A 171 1.43 -10.08 -2.89
C GLY A 171 1.04 -9.27 -1.65
N THR A 172 1.66 -9.57 -0.52
CA THR A 172 1.64 -8.70 0.66
C THR A 172 2.70 -7.61 0.47
N HIS A 173 2.33 -6.34 0.68
CA HIS A 173 3.19 -5.19 0.41
C HIS A 173 3.78 -4.61 1.68
N LEU A 174 5.10 -4.40 1.68
CA LEU A 174 5.79 -3.62 2.69
C LEU A 174 6.20 -2.27 2.11
N LEU A 175 5.72 -1.19 2.73
CA LEU A 175 5.97 0.19 2.32
C LEU A 175 6.70 0.96 3.42
N PRO A 176 8.04 0.97 3.46
CA PRO A 176 8.78 1.92 4.27
C PRO A 176 9.03 3.22 3.47
N PHE A 177 8.67 4.37 4.04
CA PHE A 177 9.33 5.62 3.67
C PHE A 177 9.53 6.57 4.85
N PRO A 178 10.75 7.08 5.08
CA PRO A 178 11.03 7.96 6.19
C PRO A 178 10.49 9.38 5.99
N SER A 179 10.70 10.07 4.86
CA SER A 179 10.46 11.52 4.84
C SER A 179 8.99 11.97 4.64
N VAL A 180 8.02 11.06 4.50
CA VAL A 180 6.58 11.38 4.31
C VAL A 180 5.68 10.42 5.13
N PRO A 181 5.84 10.37 6.46
CA PRO A 181 5.31 9.32 7.31
C PRO A 181 3.90 9.59 7.85
N LEU A 182 3.26 10.73 7.60
CA LEU A 182 1.81 10.88 7.81
C LEU A 182 1.01 10.27 6.66
N LEU A 183 1.61 10.15 5.47
CA LEU A 183 1.02 9.46 4.33
C LEU A 183 1.30 7.94 4.34
N SER A 184 2.41 7.49 4.91
CA SER A 184 2.76 6.05 4.98
C SER A 184 1.74 5.17 5.72
N PRO A 185 1.08 5.58 6.83
CA PRO A 185 0.05 4.83 7.51
C PRO A 185 -1.34 5.13 6.94
N LEU A 186 -1.46 6.02 5.96
CA LEU A 186 -2.65 6.18 5.12
C LEU A 186 -2.52 5.43 3.79
N SER A 187 -1.33 4.92 3.49
CA SER A 187 -1.12 3.95 2.44
C SER A 187 -1.83 2.65 2.81
N VAL A 188 -2.24 1.94 1.77
CA VAL A 188 -3.19 0.83 1.72
C VAL A 188 -3.09 -0.17 2.89
N GLY A 189 -1.93 -0.38 3.52
CA GLY A 189 -1.76 -1.25 4.70
C GLY A 189 -2.74 -1.03 5.87
N THR A 190 -3.09 0.22 6.22
CA THR A 190 -4.06 0.54 7.30
C THR A 190 -5.52 0.44 6.86
N LEU A 191 -5.78 0.39 5.55
CA LEU A 191 -7.14 0.25 5.01
C LEU A 191 -7.47 -1.21 4.66
N LEU A 192 -6.47 -2.08 4.54
CA LEU A 192 -6.66 -3.51 4.24
C LEU A 192 -6.65 -4.40 5.50
N PHE A 193 -6.23 -3.91 6.67
CA PHE A 193 -6.15 -4.67 7.93
C PHE A 193 -6.59 -3.86 9.16
#